data_AF-A0AAN5I048-F1
#
_entry.id   AF-A0AAN5I048-F1
#
_cell.length_a   1.000
_cell.length_b   1.000
_cell.length_c   1.000
_cell.angle_alpha   90.00
_cell.angle_beta   90.00
_cell.angle_gamma   90.00
#
_symmetry.space_group_name_H-M   'P 1'
#
loop_
_entity.id
_entity.type
_entity.pdbx_description
1 polymer ?
#
loop_
_entity_poly.entity_id
_entity_poly.type
_entity_poly.pdbx_seq_one_letter_code
_entity_poly.pdbx_strand_id
1 'polypeptide(L)'
;MVSSQCDLFYELSQSVEYHAIVSVKGLICLAGAIRVSLTWRKYGVRFLVHENSKIWFQCYFALNIILASIFACVYLSELIRLRFECFLLDFRYIILTRCVGIATIVAAQNLILVLSIERLYSTIFPAHFERNSSKLLAVFLALTSV
;
A
#
# COMPACT_ATOMS: atom_id res chain seq x y z
N MET A 1 -30.19 14.76 13.85
CA MET A 1 -28.78 14.44 13.54
C MET A 1 -28.63 13.49 12.35
N VAL A 2 -29.48 12.45 12.20
CA VAL A 2 -29.43 11.55 11.03
C VAL A 2 -29.88 12.23 9.72
N SER A 3 -30.90 13.10 9.76
CA SER A 3 -31.41 13.77 8.55
C SER A 3 -30.36 14.66 7.87
N SER A 4 -29.68 15.52 8.65
CA SER A 4 -28.66 16.43 8.14
C SER A 4 -27.44 15.73 7.54
N GLN A 5 -27.14 14.50 7.98
CA GLN A 5 -26.06 13.70 7.39
C GLN A 5 -26.50 13.07 6.07
N CYS A 6 -27.73 12.54 5.99
CA CYS A 6 -28.27 12.02 4.74
C CYS A 6 -28.37 13.10 3.65
N ASP A 7 -28.74 14.34 4.00
CA ASP A 7 -28.84 15.45 3.05
C ASP A 7 -27.48 15.78 2.40
N LEU A 8 -26.41 15.82 3.20
CA LEU A 8 -25.04 16.03 2.70
C LEU A 8 -24.60 14.86 1.81
N PHE A 9 -24.93 13.62 2.17
CA PHE A 9 -24.64 12.45 1.32
C PHE A 9 -25.42 12.47 0.00
N TYR A 10 -26.65 12.99 0.02
CA TYR A 10 -27.47 13.16 -1.17
C TYR A 10 -26.85 14.20 -2.12
N GLU A 11 -26.37 15.32 -1.58
CA GLU A 11 -25.66 16.33 -2.37
C GLU A 11 -24.36 15.75 -2.98
N LEU A 12 -23.58 15.00 -2.19
CA LEU A 12 -22.38 14.32 -2.68
C LEU A 12 -22.67 13.23 -3.71
N SER A 13 -23.77 12.49 -3.55
CA SER A 13 -24.14 11.42 -4.49
C SER A 13 -24.64 11.96 -5.84
N GLN A 14 -25.15 13.19 -5.88
CA GLN A 14 -25.49 13.87 -7.12
C GLN A 14 -24.29 14.52 -7.83
N SER A 15 -23.17 14.73 -7.11
CA SER A 15 -21.97 15.31 -7.70
C SER A 15 -21.24 14.33 -8.61
N VAL A 16 -21.36 14.53 -9.93
CA VAL A 16 -20.64 13.74 -10.95
C VAL A 16 -19.12 13.82 -10.74
N GLU A 17 -18.61 14.96 -10.28
CA GLU A 17 -17.19 15.16 -9.99
C GLU A 17 -16.70 14.19 -8.91
N TYR A 18 -17.49 13.99 -7.86
CA TYR A 18 -17.16 13.07 -6.78
C TYR A 18 -17.11 11.62 -7.27
N HIS A 19 -18.11 11.20 -8.05
CA HIS A 19 -18.14 9.87 -8.67
C HIS A 19 -16.92 9.64 -9.58
N ALA A 20 -16.55 10.63 -10.39
CA ALA A 20 -15.39 10.54 -11.26
C ALA A 20 -14.09 10.38 -10.45
N ILE A 21 -13.90 11.17 -9.38
CA ILE A 21 -12.71 11.10 -8.54
C ILE A 21 -12.60 9.73 -7.85
N VAL A 22 -13.68 9.23 -7.25
CA VAL A 22 -13.68 7.93 -6.57
C VAL A 22 -13.42 6.80 -7.57
N SER A 23 -14.03 6.85 -8.74
CA SER A 23 -13.83 5.87 -9.80
C SER A 23 -12.38 5.85 -10.30
N VAL A 24 -11.80 7.01 -10.56
CA VAL A 24 -10.39 7.13 -10.97
C VAL A 24 -9.45 6.58 -9.90
N LYS A 25 -9.69 6.89 -8.62
CA LYS A 25 -8.90 6.33 -7.51
C LYS A 25 -8.98 4.81 -7.45
N GLY A 26 -10.19 4.25 -7.56
CA GLY A 26 -10.40 2.80 -7.61
C GLY A 26 -9.67 2.14 -8.79
N LEU A 27 -9.76 2.73 -9.98
CA LEU A 27 -9.06 2.25 -11.18
C LEU A 27 -7.54 2.30 -11.03
N ILE A 28 -7.00 3.38 -10.46
CA ILE A 28 -5.56 3.49 -10.19
C ILE A 28 -5.10 2.41 -9.21
N CYS A 29 -5.85 2.16 -8.13
CA CYS A 29 -5.53 1.10 -7.17
C CYS A 29 -5.54 -0.29 -7.83
N LEU A 30 -6.55 -0.60 -8.64
CA LEU A 30 -6.64 -1.86 -9.38
C LEU A 30 -5.51 -2.01 -10.40
N ALA A 31 -5.26 -0.99 -11.21
CA ALA A 31 -4.17 -0.99 -12.19
C ALA A 31 -2.81 -1.15 -11.50
N GLY A 32 -2.62 -0.50 -10.34
CA GLY A 32 -1.45 -0.66 -9.48
C GLY A 32 -1.28 -2.11 -9.00
N ALA A 33 -2.32 -2.70 -8.41
CA ALA A 33 -2.30 -4.09 -7.94
C ALA A 33 -1.98 -5.08 -9.08
N ILE A 34 -2.58 -4.90 -10.25
CA ILE A 34 -2.33 -5.72 -11.44
C ILE A 34 -0.88 -5.55 -11.91
N ARG A 35 -0.40 -4.32 -12.06
CA ARG A 35 0.99 -4.06 -12.50
C ARG A 35 2.01 -4.65 -11.54
N VAL A 36 1.81 -4.49 -10.23
CA VAL A 36 2.70 -5.09 -9.22
C VAL A 36 2.67 -6.61 -9.31
N SER A 37 1.49 -7.21 -9.42
CA SER A 37 1.33 -8.67 -9.55
C SER A 37 1.98 -9.23 -10.82
N LEU A 38 1.85 -8.53 -11.95
CA LEU A 38 2.50 -8.89 -13.21
C LEU A 38 4.02 -8.75 -13.12
N THR A 39 4.50 -7.68 -12.48
CA THR A 39 5.93 -7.45 -12.26
C THR A 39 6.53 -8.55 -11.39
N TRP A 40 5.82 -8.91 -10.31
CA TRP A 40 6.18 -10.04 -9.44
C TRP A 40 6.27 -11.35 -10.22
N ARG A 41 5.26 -11.65 -11.06
CA ARG A 41 5.22 -12.89 -11.83
C ARG A 41 6.33 -12.94 -12.88
N LYS A 42 6.63 -11.82 -13.55
CA LYS A 42 7.59 -11.77 -14.66
C LYS A 42 9.04 -11.74 -14.19
N TYR A 43 9.36 -10.87 -13.23
CA TYR A 43 10.74 -10.63 -12.80
C TYR A 43 11.04 -11.23 -11.42
N GLY A 44 10.01 -11.36 -10.57
CA GLY A 44 10.15 -11.77 -9.18
C GLY A 44 11.15 -10.89 -8.44
N VAL A 45 12.01 -11.52 -7.65
CA VAL A 45 13.11 -10.86 -6.92
C VAL A 45 14.48 -11.37 -7.39
N ARG A 46 14.55 -11.99 -8.58
CA ARG A 46 15.78 -12.63 -9.07
C ARG A 46 16.91 -11.65 -9.38
N PHE A 47 16.57 -10.38 -9.66
CA PHE A 47 17.53 -9.32 -9.94
C PHE A 47 18.26 -8.81 -8.68
N LEU A 48 17.76 -9.15 -7.48
CA LEU A 48 18.42 -8.84 -6.23
C LEU A 48 19.49 -9.90 -5.98
N VAL A 49 20.74 -9.50 -5.77
CA VAL A 49 21.85 -10.44 -5.56
C VAL A 49 21.79 -11.04 -4.16
N HIS A 50 21.47 -10.22 -3.15
CA HIS A 50 21.50 -10.59 -1.75
C HIS A 50 20.18 -11.23 -1.29
N GLU A 51 20.26 -12.32 -0.51
CA GLU A 51 19.08 -13.01 0.02
C GLU A 51 18.24 -12.13 0.95
N ASN A 52 18.88 -11.29 1.77
CA ASN A 52 18.18 -10.40 2.68
C ASN A 52 17.32 -9.40 1.90
N SER A 53 17.89 -8.67 0.93
CA SER A 53 17.12 -7.75 0.08
C SER A 53 15.98 -8.44 -0.68
N LYS A 54 16.14 -9.72 -1.06
CA LYS A 54 15.05 -10.49 -1.68
C LYS A 54 13.86 -10.61 -0.75
N ILE A 55 14.07 -10.99 0.51
CA ILE A 55 12.99 -11.15 1.50
C ILE A 55 12.27 -9.81 1.71
N TRP A 56 13.02 -8.72 1.87
CA TRP A 56 12.48 -7.37 2.03
C TRP A 56 11.61 -6.93 0.86
N PHE A 57 12.12 -7.12 -0.35
CA PHE A 57 11.39 -6.78 -1.56
C PHE A 57 10.18 -7.69 -1.75
N GLN A 58 10.26 -8.94 -1.28
CA GLN A 58 9.13 -9.86 -1.26
C GLN A 58 8.00 -9.38 -0.36
N CYS A 59 8.32 -9.03 0.89
CA CYS A 59 7.37 -8.47 1.84
C CYS A 59 6.78 -7.14 1.35
N TYR A 60 7.61 -6.26 0.78
CA TYR A 60 7.17 -4.98 0.21
C TYR A 60 6.10 -5.17 -0.86
N PHE A 61 6.34 -6.03 -1.84
CA PHE A 61 5.36 -6.29 -2.89
C PHE A 61 4.08 -6.93 -2.37
N ALA A 62 4.18 -7.89 -1.44
CA ALA A 62 3.01 -8.51 -0.84
C ALA A 62 2.15 -7.46 -0.09
N LEU A 63 2.79 -6.60 0.70
CA LEU A 63 2.14 -5.51 1.43
C LEU A 63 1.47 -4.53 0.46
N ASN A 64 2.14 -4.14 -0.63
CA ASN A 64 1.55 -3.27 -1.65
C ASN A 64 0.33 -3.91 -2.34
N ILE A 65 0.38 -5.21 -2.66
CA ILE A 65 -0.76 -5.92 -3.26
C ILE A 65 -1.94 -5.96 -2.29
N ILE A 66 -1.70 -6.33 -1.03
CA ILE A 66 -2.73 -6.40 0.02
C ILE A 66 -3.39 -5.03 0.18
N LEU A 67 -2.58 -3.97 0.32
CA LEU A 67 -3.09 -2.63 0.54
C LEU A 67 -3.83 -2.08 -0.68
N ALA A 68 -3.27 -2.24 -1.89
CA ALA A 68 -3.95 -1.84 -3.11
C ALA A 68 -5.30 -2.58 -3.27
N SER A 69 -5.39 -3.84 -2.86
CA SER A 69 -6.63 -4.61 -2.85
C SER A 69 -7.63 -4.08 -1.82
N ILE A 70 -7.18 -3.79 -0.59
CA ILE A 70 -8.02 -3.19 0.46
C ILE A 70 -8.56 -1.83 0.00
N PHE A 71 -7.70 -0.95 -0.54
CA PHE A 71 -8.13 0.35 -1.07
C PHE A 71 -9.09 0.21 -2.24
N ALA A 72 -8.85 -0.73 -3.17
CA ALA A 72 -9.78 -1.01 -4.25
C ALA A 72 -11.16 -1.47 -3.73
N CYS A 73 -11.20 -2.36 -2.74
CA CYS A 73 -12.45 -2.78 -2.09
C CYS A 73 -13.16 -1.62 -1.40
N VAL A 74 -12.43 -0.73 -0.72
CA VAL A 74 -13.00 0.47 -0.07
C VAL A 74 -13.57 1.44 -1.10
N TYR A 75 -12.85 1.73 -2.19
CA TYR A 75 -13.37 2.61 -3.24
C TYR A 75 -14.56 1.99 -3.97
N LEU A 76 -14.58 0.66 -4.14
CA LEU A 76 -15.72 -0.05 -4.70
C LEU A 76 -16.93 0.01 -3.77
N SER A 77 -16.74 -0.19 -2.46
CA SER A 77 -17.83 -0.09 -1.49
C SER A 77 -18.36 1.34 -1.38
N GLU A 78 -17.50 2.35 -1.52
CA GLU A 78 -17.89 3.76 -1.65
C GLU A 78 -18.75 4.01 -2.90
N LEU A 79 -18.36 3.48 -4.07
CA LEU A 79 -19.16 3.58 -5.30
C LEU A 79 -20.53 2.89 -5.16
N ILE A 80 -20.56 1.72 -4.54
CA ILE A 80 -21.79 0.99 -4.24
C ILE A 80 -22.66 1.82 -3.29
N ARG A 81 -22.06 2.39 -2.23
CA ARG A 81 -22.76 3.26 -1.27
C ARG A 81 -23.38 4.47 -1.95
N LEU A 82 -22.72 5.10 -2.91
CA LEU A 82 -23.29 6.23 -3.65
C LEU A 82 -24.53 5.86 -4.50
N ARG A 83 -24.76 4.57 -4.77
CA ARG A 83 -25.95 4.07 -5.48
C ARG A 83 -27.11 3.71 -4.56
N PHE A 84 -26.85 3.43 -3.28
CA PHE A 84 -27.88 3.02 -2.32
C PHE A 84 -28.20 4.17 -1.36
N GLU A 85 -29.47 4.52 -1.22
CA GLU A 85 -29.90 5.66 -0.40
C GLU A 85 -29.54 5.47 1.09
N CYS A 86 -28.84 6.47 1.64
CA CYS A 86 -28.43 6.66 3.04
C CYS A 86 -27.91 5.41 3.80
N PHE A 87 -27.05 4.59 3.20
CA PHE A 87 -26.27 3.62 3.97
C PHE A 87 -25.14 4.32 4.73
N LEU A 88 -25.35 4.54 6.04
CA LEU A 88 -24.42 5.27 6.88
C LEU A 88 -23.20 4.39 7.21
N LEU A 89 -22.12 4.58 6.46
CA LEU A 89 -20.83 3.99 6.80
C LEU A 89 -20.27 4.70 8.04
N ASP A 90 -19.85 3.93 9.04
CA ASP A 90 -19.23 4.49 10.25
C ASP A 90 -17.97 5.29 9.86
N PHE A 91 -17.92 6.55 10.28
CA PHE A 91 -16.82 7.49 10.00
C PHE A 91 -15.46 6.92 10.41
N ARG A 92 -15.44 6.02 11.39
CA ARG A 92 -14.23 5.30 11.83
C ARG A 92 -13.51 4.58 10.68
N TYR A 93 -14.23 3.99 9.73
CA TYR A 93 -13.61 3.31 8.58
C TYR A 93 -12.92 4.30 7.63
N ILE A 94 -13.49 5.49 7.45
CA ILE A 94 -12.91 6.54 6.60
C ILE A 94 -11.62 7.07 7.24
N ILE A 95 -11.60 7.29 8.56
CA ILE A 95 -10.36 7.70 9.25
C ILE A 95 -9.32 6.59 9.16
N LEU A 96 -9.71 5.35 9.46
CA LEU A 96 -8.80 4.19 9.48
C LEU A 96 -8.12 4.02 8.12
N THR A 97 -8.88 4.08 7.03
CA THR A 97 -8.33 3.95 5.67
C THR A 97 -7.36 5.08 5.31
N ARG A 98 -7.62 6.32 5.75
CA ARG A 98 -6.67 7.44 5.59
C ARG A 98 -5.39 7.24 6.40
N CYS A 99 -5.50 6.83 7.67
CA CYS A 99 -4.35 6.55 8.52
C CYS A 99 -3.50 5.40 7.97
N VAL A 100 -4.13 4.32 7.52
CA VAL A 100 -3.45 3.19 6.87
C VAL A 100 -2.73 3.67 5.61
N GLY A 101 -3.34 4.55 4.82
CA GLY A 101 -2.72 5.13 3.63
C GLY A 101 -1.45 5.91 3.93
N ILE A 102 -1.48 6.79 4.93
CA ILE A 102 -0.31 7.58 5.35
C ILE A 102 0.78 6.67 5.93
N ALA A 103 0.40 5.75 6.82
CA ALA A 103 1.34 4.78 7.41
C ALA A 103 2.06 3.96 6.34
N THR A 104 1.32 3.55 5.29
CA THR A 104 1.89 2.82 4.15
C THR A 104 2.92 3.65 3.39
N ILE A 105 2.64 4.93 3.13
CA ILE A 105 3.58 5.82 2.41
C ILE A 105 4.87 5.96 3.21
N VAL A 106 4.76 6.16 4.53
CA VAL A 106 5.93 6.27 5.43
C VAL A 106 6.70 4.95 5.48
N ALA A 107 6.01 3.81 5.61
CA ALA A 107 6.63 2.50 5.60
C ALA A 107 7.35 2.20 4.27
N ALA A 108 6.73 2.54 3.13
CA ALA A 108 7.33 2.39 1.81
C ALA A 108 8.59 3.27 1.65
N GLN A 109 8.54 4.51 2.13
CA GLN A 109 9.69 5.41 2.12
C GLN A 109 10.85 4.87 2.97
N ASN A 110 10.56 4.41 4.19
CA ASN A 110 11.57 3.81 5.06
C ASN A 110 12.19 2.56 4.44
N LEU A 111 11.39 1.70 3.79
CA LEU A 111 11.89 0.51 3.12
C LEU A 111 12.83 0.86 1.96
N ILE A 112 12.49 1.85 1.13
CA ILE A 112 13.37 2.33 0.05
C ILE A 112 14.68 2.88 0.62
N LEU A 113 14.63 3.62 1.73
CA LEU A 113 15.80 4.17 2.39
C LEU A 113 16.71 3.06 2.95
N VAL A 114 16.14 2.07 3.62
CA VAL A 114 16.88 0.89 4.13
C VAL A 114 17.56 0.14 2.99
N LEU A 115 16.85 -0.12 1.88
CA LEU A 115 17.44 -0.77 0.70
C LEU A 115 18.57 0.06 0.08
N SER A 116 18.43 1.39 0.08
CA SER A 116 19.46 2.30 -0.44
C SER A 116 20.73 2.25 0.42
N ILE A 117 20.58 2.23 1.74
CA ILE A 117 21.70 2.08 2.68
C ILE A 117 22.35 0.69 2.53
N GLU A 118 21.56 -0.38 2.40
CA GLU A 118 22.08 -1.74 2.20
C GLU A 118 22.94 -1.81 0.93
N ARG A 119 22.46 -1.21 -0.18
CA ARG A 119 23.20 -1.16 -1.45
C ARG A 119 24.46 -0.29 -1.38
N LEU A 120 24.42 0.82 -0.64
CA LEU A 120 25.59 1.65 -0.41
C LEU A 120 26.65 0.87 0.40
N TYR A 121 26.21 0.23 1.48
CA TYR A 121 27.08 -0.57 2.35
C TYR A 121 27.70 -1.76 1.62
N SER A 122 26.93 -2.47 0.78
CA SER A 122 27.45 -3.58 -0.03
C SER A 122 28.52 -3.13 -1.03
N THR A 123 28.45 -1.88 -1.50
CA THR A 123 29.41 -1.31 -2.46
C THR A 123 30.71 -0.88 -1.77
N ILE A 124 30.63 -0.35 -0.55
CA ILE A 124 31.81 0.13 0.19
C ILE A 124 32.58 -1.04 0.83
N PHE A 125 31.88 -2.03 1.40
CA PHE A 125 32.51 -3.12 2.16
C PHE A 125 32.01 -4.52 1.73
N PRO A 126 32.30 -4.98 0.49
CA PRO A 126 31.74 -6.22 -0.04
C PRO A 126 32.15 -7.46 0.78
N ALA A 127 33.43 -7.59 1.13
CA ALA A 127 33.95 -8.75 1.87
C ALA A 127 33.42 -8.84 3.31
N HIS A 128 33.17 -7.70 3.96
CA HIS A 128 32.59 -7.68 5.30
C HIS A 128 31.08 -8.02 5.24
N PHE A 129 30.38 -7.53 4.23
CA PHE A 129 28.96 -7.80 4.04
C PHE A 129 28.68 -9.29 3.80
N GLU A 130 29.45 -9.95 2.93
CA GLU A 130 29.30 -11.39 2.69
C GLU A 130 29.51 -12.24 3.95
N ARG A 131 30.45 -11.83 4.80
CA ARG A 131 30.80 -12.58 6.02
C ARG A 131 29.77 -12.42 7.15
N ASN A 132 29.07 -11.28 7.19
CA ASN A 132 28.19 -10.90 8.31
C ASN A 132 26.69 -10.86 7.94
N SER A 133 26.32 -11.26 6.72
CA SER A 133 24.93 -11.33 6.24
C SER A 133 24.15 -12.44 6.97
N SER A 134 23.82 -12.22 8.23
CA SER A 134 22.95 -13.10 9.01
C SER A 134 21.47 -12.79 8.71
N LYS A 135 20.68 -13.85 8.48
CA LYS A 135 19.23 -13.74 8.19
C LYS A 135 18.42 -13.14 9.35
N LEU A 136 18.96 -13.23 10.58
CA LEU A 136 18.33 -12.76 11.81
C LEU A 136 18.31 -11.23 11.94
N LEU A 137 19.39 -10.55 11.51
CA LEU A 137 19.45 -9.08 11.52
C LEU A 137 18.42 -8.47 10.57
N ALA A 138 18.18 -9.13 9.43
CA ALA A 138 17.16 -8.72 8.46
C ALA A 138 15.74 -8.87 9.01
N VAL A 139 15.44 -9.94 9.76
CA VAL A 139 14.13 -10.11 10.42
C VAL A 139 13.93 -9.08 11.54
N PHE A 140 14.98 -8.77 12.31
CA PHE A 140 14.89 -7.80 13.41
C PHE A 140 14.67 -6.38 12.90
N LEU A 141 15.37 -5.99 11.84
CA LEU A 141 15.13 -4.72 11.16
C LEU A 141 13.71 -4.66 10.57
N ALA A 142 13.17 -5.78 10.08
CA ALA A 142 11.82 -5.86 9.49
C ALA A 142 10.71 -5.60 10.52
N LEU A 143 10.90 -6.10 11.74
CA LEU A 143 10.01 -5.82 12.86
C LEU A 143 10.08 -4.37 13.33
N THR A 144 11.22 -3.69 13.18
CA THR A 144 11.37 -2.29 13.61
C THR A 144 10.97 -1.26 12.55
N SER A 145 10.93 -1.64 11.27
CA SER A 145 10.57 -0.74 10.15
C SER A 145 9.07 -0.71 9.82
N VAL A 146 8.29 -1.62 10.41
CA VAL A 146 6.82 -1.67 10.36
C VAL A 146 6.28 -0.97 11.59
#